data_AF-A0A9W5QQ33-F1
#
_entry.id   AF-A0A9W5QQ33-F1
#
_cell.length_a   1.000
_cell.length_b   1.000
_cell.length_c   1.000
_cell.angle_alpha   90.00
_cell.angle_beta   90.00
_cell.angle_gamma   90.00
#
_symmetry.space_group_name_H-M   'P 1'
#
loop_
_entity.id
_entity.type
_entity.pdbx_description
1 polymer ?
#
loop_
_entity_poly.entity_id
_entity_poly.type
_entity_poly.pdbx_seq_one_letter_code
_entity_poly.pdbx_strand_id
1 'polypeptide(L)'
;MRNEEIIIDLADPVFTKTIRSRQNDKNGLRLTVYVREKGQNVDLTGYAVKYEATNHTGVFIRDDAQIVDSKNGVFSYTFTSQAVSTSDDWTAYFVMEKSTERMSTPDIRITLRRDVKEGNIKIENYISDFDNLKKQIDALQQAVDKMDVVKRSGGMMTGYLTMRPTIGSNIGVGFNSEDKVLDIGLVGVSDGQLYLKDWKNNKVLFEKLNCTPIVRHSLTIGGAVFLWLNLQLMKKYKSF
;
A
#
# COMPACT_ATOMS: atom_id res chain seq x y z
N MET A 1 -36.47 11.15 -11.64
CA MET A 1 -36.74 11.26 -10.19
C MET A 1 -38.18 11.71 -10.00
N ARG A 2 -38.99 10.95 -9.26
CA ARG A 2 -40.38 11.31 -8.90
C ARG A 2 -40.37 12.34 -7.77
N ASN A 3 -41.22 13.36 -7.84
CA ASN A 3 -41.41 14.31 -6.76
C ASN A 3 -42.82 14.13 -6.17
N GLU A 4 -42.91 14.06 -4.85
CA GLU A 4 -44.19 14.05 -4.14
C GLU A 4 -44.26 15.19 -3.15
N GLU A 5 -45.38 15.89 -3.16
CA GLU A 5 -45.66 16.95 -2.20
C GLU A 5 -46.52 16.39 -1.06
N ILE A 6 -46.16 16.76 0.16
CA ILE A 6 -46.92 16.44 1.37
C ILE A 6 -47.03 17.66 2.26
N ILE A 7 -48.20 17.83 2.86
CA ILE A 7 -48.45 18.84 3.88
C ILE A 7 -48.59 18.10 5.20
N ILE A 8 -47.83 18.50 6.20
CA ILE A 8 -47.88 17.93 7.54
C ILE A 8 -48.26 19.05 8.49
N ASP A 9 -49.39 18.89 9.18
CA ASP A 9 -49.76 19.77 10.28
C ASP A 9 -49.29 19.16 11.60
N LEU A 10 -48.45 19.88 12.33
CA LEU A 10 -47.90 19.44 13.62
C LEU A 10 -48.97 19.37 14.72
N ALA A 11 -50.10 20.07 14.55
CA ALA A 11 -51.22 19.99 15.48
C ALA A 11 -52.10 18.75 15.23
N ASP A 12 -51.95 18.09 14.07
CA ASP A 12 -52.62 16.82 13.79
C ASP A 12 -51.72 15.67 14.27
N PRO A 13 -52.15 14.83 15.23
CA PRO A 13 -51.34 13.73 15.72
C PRO A 13 -51.14 12.61 14.68
N VAL A 14 -51.88 12.60 13.57
CA VAL A 14 -51.87 11.48 12.61
C VAL A 14 -51.65 11.96 11.18
N PHE A 15 -50.64 11.39 10.51
CA PHE A 15 -50.48 11.52 9.07
C PHE A 15 -50.93 10.24 8.36
N THR A 16 -51.94 10.33 7.50
CA THR A 16 -52.62 9.16 6.93
C THR A 16 -52.10 8.71 5.56
N LYS A 17 -51.35 9.55 4.85
CA LYS A 17 -50.85 9.21 3.51
C LYS A 17 -49.68 8.22 3.62
N THR A 18 -49.81 7.10 2.90
CA THR A 18 -48.70 6.15 2.72
C THR A 18 -47.88 6.51 1.48
N ILE A 19 -46.58 6.70 1.66
CA ILE A 19 -45.63 6.92 0.55
C ILE A 19 -45.12 5.55 0.06
N ARG A 20 -45.04 5.35 -1.25
CA ARG A 20 -44.67 4.04 -1.83
C ARG A 20 -43.48 4.15 -2.77
N SER A 21 -42.42 3.37 -2.53
CA SER A 21 -41.26 3.29 -3.43
C SER A 21 -40.83 1.84 -3.64
N ARG A 22 -39.77 1.62 -4.42
CA ARG A 22 -39.12 0.32 -4.49
C ARG A 22 -37.77 0.31 -3.82
N GLN A 23 -37.39 -0.88 -3.37
CA GLN A 23 -36.01 -1.19 -3.02
C GLN A 23 -35.11 -0.82 -4.21
N ASN A 24 -33.92 -0.28 -3.93
CA ASN A 24 -32.95 0.17 -4.94
C ASN A 24 -33.36 1.36 -5.82
N ASP A 25 -34.50 2.02 -5.59
CA ASP A 25 -34.85 3.31 -6.24
C ASP A 25 -34.01 4.49 -5.67
N LYS A 26 -32.68 4.34 -5.70
CA LYS A 26 -31.71 5.29 -5.14
C LYS A 26 -31.85 6.64 -5.83
N ASN A 27 -32.07 7.72 -5.07
CA ASN A 27 -32.36 9.04 -5.62
C ASN A 27 -33.59 9.06 -6.56
N GLY A 28 -34.45 8.04 -6.47
CA GLY A 28 -35.60 7.86 -7.34
C GLY A 28 -36.82 8.66 -6.91
N LEU A 29 -36.93 8.96 -5.61
CA LEU A 29 -38.04 9.67 -4.98
C LEU A 29 -37.53 10.86 -4.14
N ARG A 30 -38.13 12.02 -4.37
CA ARG A 30 -37.98 13.22 -3.54
C ARG A 30 -39.33 13.61 -2.94
N LEU A 31 -39.33 13.86 -1.64
CA LEU A 31 -40.44 14.47 -0.92
C LEU A 31 -40.20 15.97 -0.81
N THR A 32 -41.20 16.77 -1.13
CA THR A 32 -41.28 18.19 -0.79
C THR A 32 -42.32 18.34 0.31
N VAL A 33 -41.89 18.79 1.48
CA VAL A 33 -42.70 18.82 2.70
C VAL A 33 -43.01 20.25 3.05
N TYR A 34 -44.29 20.53 3.26
CA TYR A 34 -44.79 21.79 3.79
C TYR A 34 -45.24 21.57 5.23
N VAL A 35 -44.49 22.09 6.19
CA VAL A 35 -44.83 22.00 7.61
C VAL A 35 -45.73 23.15 8.01
N ARG A 36 -46.83 22.79 8.68
CA ARG A 36 -47.79 23.74 9.22
C ARG A 36 -48.06 23.45 10.69
N GLU A 37 -48.57 24.44 11.39
CA GLU A 37 -49.14 24.27 12.72
C GLU A 37 -50.51 24.96 12.76
N LYS A 38 -51.57 24.17 12.95
CA LYS A 38 -52.97 24.65 12.90
C LYS A 38 -53.26 25.42 11.59
N GLY A 39 -52.75 24.90 10.48
CA GLY A 39 -52.88 25.48 9.15
C GLY A 39 -51.96 26.67 8.83
N GLN A 40 -51.17 27.18 9.79
CA GLN A 40 -50.23 28.28 9.56
C GLN A 40 -48.83 27.78 9.21
N ASN A 41 -48.07 28.53 8.42
CA ASN A 41 -46.70 28.16 8.05
C ASN A 41 -45.76 28.23 9.27
N VAL A 42 -44.84 27.28 9.37
CA VAL A 42 -43.83 27.22 10.45
C VAL A 42 -42.51 27.83 9.96
N ASP A 43 -41.92 28.77 10.71
CA ASP A 43 -40.60 29.33 10.39
C ASP A 43 -39.48 28.41 10.88
N LEU A 44 -38.75 27.82 9.92
CA LEU A 44 -37.61 26.93 10.14
C LEU A 44 -36.26 27.66 10.15
N THR A 45 -36.23 28.99 10.28
CA THR A 45 -34.98 29.76 10.30
C THR A 45 -34.05 29.33 11.43
N GLY A 46 -32.90 28.78 11.05
CA GLY A 46 -31.87 28.28 11.97
C GLY A 46 -32.10 26.85 12.47
N TYR A 47 -33.13 26.15 11.99
CA TYR A 47 -33.29 24.71 12.24
C TYR A 47 -32.49 23.88 11.23
N ALA A 48 -32.04 22.71 11.66
CA ALA A 48 -31.68 21.61 10.78
C ALA A 48 -32.85 20.62 10.72
N VAL A 49 -33.14 20.08 9.53
CA VAL A 49 -34.19 19.07 9.36
C VAL A 49 -33.56 17.71 9.10
N LYS A 50 -33.96 16.71 9.87
CA LYS A 50 -33.50 15.31 9.77
C LYS A 50 -34.66 14.41 9.39
N TYR A 51 -34.42 13.46 8.50
CA TYR A 51 -35.29 12.33 8.26
C TYR A 51 -34.88 11.19 9.18
N GLU A 52 -35.78 10.71 10.02
CA GLU A 52 -35.57 9.53 10.87
C GLU A 52 -36.54 8.43 10.46
N ALA A 53 -36.04 7.22 10.27
CA ALA A 53 -36.88 6.07 9.91
C ALA A 53 -36.40 4.79 10.57
N THR A 54 -37.35 3.92 10.89
CA THR A 54 -37.09 2.58 11.40
C THR A 54 -38.07 1.57 10.82
N ASN A 55 -37.63 0.33 10.69
CA ASN A 55 -38.48 -0.80 10.30
C ASN A 55 -38.57 -1.85 11.41
N HIS A 56 -39.40 -2.86 11.21
CA HIS A 56 -39.59 -3.91 12.22
C HIS A 56 -38.35 -4.80 12.41
N THR A 57 -37.36 -4.72 11.51
CA THR A 57 -36.09 -5.46 11.62
C THR A 57 -35.06 -4.75 12.49
N GLY A 58 -35.36 -3.54 12.96
CA GLY A 58 -34.47 -2.73 13.81
C GLY A 58 -33.44 -1.91 13.03
N VAL A 59 -33.58 -1.79 11.70
CA VAL A 59 -32.73 -0.89 10.90
C VAL A 59 -33.18 0.54 11.15
N PHE A 60 -32.23 1.40 11.51
CA PHE A 60 -32.45 2.82 11.75
C PHE A 60 -31.70 3.67 10.71
N ILE A 61 -32.38 4.69 10.19
CA ILE A 61 -31.82 5.66 9.25
C ILE A 61 -31.99 7.05 9.86
N ARG A 62 -30.94 7.86 9.75
CA ARG A 62 -30.97 9.28 10.05
C ARG A 62 -30.23 10.03 8.96
N ASP A 63 -30.97 10.77 8.15
CA ASP A 63 -30.45 11.50 7.00
C ASP A 63 -30.80 13.00 7.08
N ASP A 64 -30.04 13.81 6.37
CA ASP A 64 -30.26 15.26 6.32
C ASP A 64 -31.29 15.61 5.24
N ALA A 65 -32.27 16.44 5.59
CA ALA A 65 -33.18 17.07 4.64
C ALA A 65 -32.70 18.48 4.29
N GLN A 66 -32.99 18.91 3.06
CA GLN A 66 -32.59 20.20 2.54
C GLN A 66 -33.73 21.21 2.70
N ILE A 67 -33.50 22.27 3.49
CA ILE A 67 -34.46 23.37 3.60
C ILE A 67 -34.51 24.13 2.26
N VAL A 68 -35.73 24.33 1.76
CA VAL A 68 -36.00 25.01 0.47
C VAL A 68 -36.47 26.44 0.72
N ASP A 69 -37.40 26.63 1.66
CA ASP A 69 -37.87 27.93 2.11
C ASP A 69 -38.10 27.88 3.61
N SER A 70 -37.16 28.45 4.36
CA SER A 70 -37.21 28.42 5.82
C SER A 70 -38.37 29.23 6.37
N LYS A 71 -38.75 30.36 5.74
CA LYS A 71 -39.81 31.23 6.26
C LYS A 71 -41.20 30.63 6.10
N ASN A 72 -41.38 29.76 5.13
CA ASN A 72 -42.66 29.11 4.84
C ASN A 72 -42.71 27.63 5.23
N GLY A 73 -41.72 27.13 5.97
CA GLY A 73 -41.73 25.75 6.47
C GLY A 73 -41.56 24.70 5.39
N VAL A 74 -40.83 25.01 4.32
CA VAL A 74 -40.66 24.12 3.17
C VAL A 74 -39.26 23.52 3.16
N PHE A 75 -39.20 22.20 3.10
CA PHE A 75 -37.97 21.45 2.89
C PHE A 75 -38.18 20.29 1.94
N SER A 76 -37.08 19.69 1.49
CA SER A 76 -37.10 18.52 0.63
C SER A 76 -36.18 17.42 1.15
N TYR A 77 -36.59 16.18 0.93
CA TYR A 77 -35.81 15.00 1.27
C TYR A 77 -35.78 14.04 0.09
N THR A 78 -34.59 13.64 -0.34
CA THR A 78 -34.40 12.66 -1.41
C THR A 78 -33.98 11.34 -0.80
N PHE A 79 -34.68 10.26 -1.13
CA PHE A 79 -34.41 8.93 -0.57
C PHE A 79 -33.00 8.46 -0.93
N THR A 80 -32.17 8.28 0.10
CA THR A 80 -30.80 7.78 0.00
C THR A 80 -30.76 6.29 -0.33
N SER A 81 -29.58 5.76 -0.65
CA SER A 81 -29.40 4.33 -0.85
C SER A 81 -29.72 3.49 0.38
N GLN A 82 -29.44 4.02 1.57
CA GLN A 82 -29.77 3.40 2.84
C GLN A 82 -31.29 3.41 3.05
N ALA A 83 -31.96 4.52 2.73
CA ALA A 83 -33.41 4.65 2.85
C ALA A 83 -34.22 3.75 1.92
N VAL A 84 -33.61 3.16 0.89
CA VAL A 84 -34.26 2.19 0.00
C VAL A 84 -33.53 0.84 -0.08
N SER A 85 -32.72 0.49 0.93
CA SER A 85 -31.92 -0.73 0.88
C SER A 85 -32.74 -2.00 1.14
N THR A 86 -33.79 -1.91 1.96
CA THR A 86 -34.53 -3.07 2.45
C THR A 86 -36.02 -2.92 2.15
N SER A 87 -36.57 -3.88 1.40
CA SER A 87 -38.01 -3.97 1.13
C SER A 87 -38.76 -4.27 2.42
N ASP A 88 -39.52 -3.31 2.94
CA ASP A 88 -40.34 -3.45 4.15
C ASP A 88 -41.36 -2.30 4.25
N ASP A 89 -42.25 -2.36 5.24
CA ASP A 89 -42.99 -1.22 5.76
C ASP A 89 -42.16 -0.50 6.84
N TRP A 90 -41.97 0.80 6.64
CA TRP A 90 -41.19 1.67 7.51
C TRP A 90 -42.08 2.71 8.18
N THR A 91 -41.74 3.02 9.42
CA THR A 91 -42.25 4.20 10.14
C THR A 91 -41.17 5.26 10.10
N ALA A 92 -41.51 6.43 9.57
CA ALA A 92 -40.58 7.54 9.43
C ALA A 92 -41.19 8.85 9.91
N TYR A 93 -40.38 9.81 10.31
CA TYR A 93 -40.81 11.17 10.63
C TYR A 93 -39.66 12.14 10.36
N PHE A 94 -39.99 13.42 10.32
CA PHE A 94 -39.00 14.49 10.24
C PHE A 94 -38.79 15.13 11.60
N VAL A 95 -37.55 15.47 11.89
CA VAL A 95 -37.16 16.17 13.11
C VAL A 95 -36.56 17.51 12.73
N MET A 96 -37.05 18.58 13.35
CA MET A 96 -36.51 19.93 13.25
C MET A 96 -35.76 20.22 14.55
N GLU A 97 -34.46 20.45 14.44
CA GLU A 97 -33.55 20.63 15.57
C GLU A 97 -32.85 21.99 15.50
N LYS A 98 -32.85 22.73 16.61
CA LYS A 98 -32.16 24.02 16.73
C LYS A 98 -31.61 24.19 18.13
N SER A 99 -30.28 24.17 18.28
CA SER A 99 -29.62 24.23 19.58
C SER A 99 -30.15 23.14 20.53
N THR A 100 -30.99 23.49 21.50
CA THR A 100 -31.59 22.56 22.47
C THR A 100 -33.06 22.22 22.17
N GLU A 101 -33.63 22.82 21.12
CA GLU A 101 -35.01 22.60 20.70
C GLU A 101 -35.07 21.42 19.73
N ARG A 102 -36.04 20.53 19.95
CA ARG A 102 -36.36 19.41 19.07
C ARG A 102 -37.87 19.32 18.89
N MET A 103 -38.29 19.29 17.63
CA MET A 103 -39.67 19.12 17.20
C MET A 103 -39.72 17.96 16.22
N SER A 104 -40.74 17.10 16.31
CA SER A 104 -40.94 15.98 15.38
C SER A 104 -42.29 16.10 14.70
N THR A 105 -42.36 15.66 13.45
CA THR A 105 -43.64 15.45 12.76
C THR A 105 -44.32 14.18 13.27
N PRO A 106 -45.63 14.02 13.02
CA PRO A 106 -46.29 12.73 13.13
C PRO A 106 -45.62 11.64 12.28
N ASP A 107 -45.91 10.39 12.64
CA ASP A 107 -45.43 9.22 11.92
C ASP A 107 -45.97 9.16 10.48
N ILE A 108 -45.07 8.91 9.55
CA ILE A 108 -45.29 8.74 8.11
C ILE A 108 -45.02 7.28 7.78
N ARG A 109 -46.01 6.62 7.16
CA ARG A 109 -45.83 5.25 6.67
C ARG A 109 -45.17 5.26 5.28
N ILE A 110 -44.04 4.57 5.16
CA ILE A 110 -43.37 4.33 3.88
C ILE A 110 -43.43 2.83 3.57
N THR A 111 -43.96 2.45 2.41
CA THR A 111 -43.93 1.07 1.94
C THR A 111 -42.92 0.93 0.82
N LEU A 112 -41.87 0.13 1.06
CA LEU A 112 -40.88 -0.24 0.06
C LEU A 112 -41.17 -1.65 -0.46
N ARG A 113 -41.42 -1.77 -1.76
CA ARG A 113 -41.59 -3.07 -2.41
C ARG A 113 -40.28 -3.55 -3.03
N ARG A 114 -40.07 -4.86 -3.03
CA ARG A 114 -38.90 -5.51 -3.65
C ARG A 114 -38.75 -5.10 -5.11
N ASP A 115 -37.53 -4.81 -5.54
CA ASP A 115 -37.20 -4.67 -6.95
C ASP A 115 -37.38 -6.03 -7.64
N VAL A 116 -37.92 -6.04 -8.86
CA VAL A 116 -38.09 -7.25 -9.67
C VAL A 116 -36.77 -7.92 -10.03
N LYS A 117 -35.65 -7.18 -9.98
CA LYS A 117 -34.30 -7.74 -10.16
C LYS A 117 -33.80 -8.44 -8.90
N GLU A 118 -34.22 -7.98 -7.72
CA GLU A 118 -33.78 -8.51 -6.44
C GLU A 118 -34.42 -9.88 -6.19
N GLY A 119 -33.61 -10.94 -6.18
CA GLY A 119 -34.08 -12.32 -5.96
C GLY A 119 -34.68 -13.03 -7.18
N ASN A 120 -34.67 -12.40 -8.37
CA ASN A 120 -35.09 -13.03 -9.64
C ASN A 120 -33.93 -13.08 -10.65
N ILE A 121 -32.72 -13.34 -10.15
CA ILE A 121 -31.55 -13.47 -11.00
C ILE A 121 -31.59 -14.87 -11.62
N LYS A 122 -31.65 -14.94 -12.96
CA LYS A 122 -31.59 -16.21 -13.69
C LYS A 122 -30.28 -16.91 -13.37
N ILE A 123 -30.36 -18.08 -12.76
CA ILE A 123 -29.20 -18.91 -12.35
C ILE A 123 -28.26 -19.21 -13.53
N GLU A 124 -28.81 -19.31 -14.76
CA GLU A 124 -28.06 -19.53 -16.00
C GLU A 124 -26.92 -18.52 -16.21
N ASN A 125 -27.10 -17.26 -15.80
CA ASN A 125 -26.07 -16.22 -15.94
C ASN A 125 -24.91 -16.39 -14.94
N TYR A 126 -25.18 -16.95 -13.75
CA TYR A 126 -24.12 -17.16 -12.75
C TYR A 126 -23.25 -18.37 -13.09
N ILE A 127 -23.81 -19.40 -13.72
CA ILE A 127 -23.05 -20.57 -14.14
C ILE A 127 -22.05 -20.16 -15.23
N SER A 128 -22.48 -19.37 -16.21
CA SER A 128 -21.58 -18.89 -17.27
C SER A 128 -20.50 -17.93 -16.74
N ASP A 129 -20.83 -17.04 -15.80
CA ASP A 129 -19.86 -16.16 -15.17
C ASP A 129 -18.84 -16.93 -14.31
N PHE A 130 -19.29 -17.97 -13.59
CA PHE A 130 -18.39 -18.85 -12.84
C PHE A 130 -17.47 -19.66 -13.76
N ASP A 131 -18.00 -20.19 -14.86
CA ASP A 131 -17.19 -20.88 -15.88
C ASP A 131 -16.17 -19.96 -16.53
N ASN A 132 -16.53 -18.69 -16.78
CA ASN A 132 -15.61 -17.68 -17.28
C ASN A 132 -14.49 -17.35 -16.28
N LEU A 133 -14.85 -17.17 -15.00
CA LEU A 133 -13.87 -16.95 -13.93
C LEU A 133 -12.92 -18.15 -13.79
N LYS A 134 -13.45 -19.37 -13.82
CA LYS A 134 -12.65 -20.59 -13.79
C LYS A 134 -11.67 -20.66 -14.95
N LYS A 135 -12.12 -20.36 -16.18
CA LYS A 135 -11.25 -20.29 -17.36
C LYS A 135 -10.13 -19.26 -17.23
N GLN A 136 -10.42 -18.09 -16.66
CA GLN A 136 -9.41 -17.05 -16.42
C GLN A 136 -8.38 -17.50 -15.38
N ILE A 137 -8.81 -18.14 -14.30
CA ILE A 137 -7.94 -18.70 -13.27
C ILE A 137 -7.05 -19.80 -13.87
N ASP A 138 -7.63 -20.73 -14.64
CA ASP A 138 -6.87 -21.81 -15.28
C ASP A 138 -5.84 -21.25 -16.28
N ALA A 139 -6.20 -20.23 -17.05
CA ALA A 139 -5.28 -19.56 -17.98
C ALA A 139 -4.14 -18.84 -17.24
N LEU A 140 -4.44 -18.20 -16.11
CA LEU A 140 -3.43 -17.56 -15.26
C LEU A 140 -2.50 -18.60 -14.64
N GLN A 141 -3.01 -19.73 -14.15
CA GLN A 141 -2.18 -20.80 -13.60
C GLN A 141 -1.24 -21.35 -14.67
N GLN A 142 -1.73 -21.62 -15.88
CA GLN A 142 -0.88 -22.05 -16.99
C GLN A 142 0.18 -21.01 -17.36
N ALA A 143 -0.16 -19.72 -17.30
CA ALA A 143 0.80 -18.65 -17.54
C ALA A 143 1.88 -18.61 -16.44
N VAL A 144 1.50 -18.78 -15.17
CA VAL A 144 2.42 -18.86 -14.03
C VAL A 144 3.33 -20.09 -14.13
N ASP A 145 2.77 -21.26 -14.45
CA ASP A 145 3.54 -22.50 -14.61
C ASP A 145 4.53 -22.43 -15.78
N LYS A 146 4.19 -21.66 -16.82
CA LYS A 146 5.09 -21.38 -17.96
C LYS A 146 6.06 -20.24 -17.69
N MET A 147 5.79 -19.39 -16.71
CA MET A 147 6.72 -18.34 -16.30
C MET A 147 7.87 -18.98 -15.51
N ASP A 148 9.04 -18.95 -16.12
CA ASP A 148 10.32 -19.29 -15.49
C ASP A 148 10.74 -18.17 -14.51
N VAL A 149 10.02 -18.04 -13.38
CA VAL A 149 10.20 -16.95 -12.39
C VAL A 149 11.51 -17.11 -11.58
N VAL A 150 12.20 -18.25 -11.70
CA VAL A 150 13.50 -18.49 -11.04
C VAL A 150 14.55 -18.90 -12.07
N LYS A 151 14.92 -17.98 -12.96
CA LYS A 151 16.27 -18.04 -13.52
C LYS A 151 17.25 -17.70 -12.39
N ARG A 152 17.82 -18.72 -11.74
CA ARG A 152 19.18 -18.60 -11.17
C ARG A 152 20.09 -18.23 -12.36
N SER A 153 20.20 -16.93 -12.63
CA SER A 153 21.05 -16.40 -13.70
C SER A 153 22.55 -16.52 -13.39
N GLY A 154 22.89 -17.00 -12.20
CA GLY A 154 24.22 -17.53 -11.89
C GLY A 154 24.22 -19.04 -12.12
N GLY A 155 25.00 -19.51 -13.09
CA GLY A 155 25.31 -20.94 -13.22
C GLY A 155 25.88 -21.50 -11.92
N MET A 156 25.74 -22.80 -11.69
CA MET A 156 26.45 -23.47 -10.60
C MET A 156 27.95 -23.41 -10.89
N MET A 157 28.75 -22.81 -10.00
CA MET A 157 30.21 -22.86 -10.12
C MET A 157 30.66 -24.29 -9.86
N THR A 158 31.09 -25.01 -10.91
CA THR A 158 31.72 -26.33 -10.81
C THR A 158 33.24 -26.16 -10.75
N GLY A 159 33.92 -26.97 -9.94
CA GLY A 159 35.38 -26.90 -9.76
C GLY A 159 35.83 -26.95 -8.29
N TYR A 160 37.15 -26.98 -8.09
CA TYR A 160 37.75 -27.06 -6.76
C TYR A 160 38.28 -25.69 -6.32
N LEU A 161 37.96 -25.29 -5.08
CA LEU A 161 38.70 -24.22 -4.41
C LEU A 161 40.08 -24.76 -4.01
N THR A 162 41.13 -24.12 -4.49
CA THR A 162 42.51 -24.48 -4.13
C THR A 162 43.20 -23.35 -3.39
N MET A 163 43.86 -23.73 -2.30
CA MET A 163 44.80 -22.89 -1.57
C MET A 163 46.18 -23.48 -1.85
N ARG A 164 47.11 -22.67 -2.39
CA ARG A 164 48.47 -23.14 -2.75
C ARG A 164 49.50 -22.63 -1.74
N PRO A 165 49.94 -23.47 -0.79
CA PRO A 165 51.04 -23.14 0.13
C PRO A 165 52.34 -23.87 -0.23
N THR A 166 52.68 -24.03 -1.51
CA THR A 166 53.90 -24.76 -1.90
C THR A 166 55.11 -23.84 -1.91
N ILE A 167 56.15 -24.20 -1.15
CA ILE A 167 57.43 -23.50 -1.06
C ILE A 167 58.04 -23.37 -2.47
N GLY A 168 58.36 -22.14 -2.89
CA GLY A 168 58.89 -21.83 -4.23
C GLY A 168 57.83 -21.52 -5.29
N SER A 169 56.54 -21.55 -4.95
CA SER A 169 55.44 -21.13 -5.83
C SER A 169 54.70 -19.91 -5.28
N ASN A 170 53.98 -19.21 -6.15
CA ASN A 170 53.13 -18.09 -5.77
C ASN A 170 52.06 -18.53 -4.77
N ILE A 171 51.93 -17.82 -3.65
CA ILE A 171 50.96 -18.14 -2.59
C ILE A 171 49.62 -17.52 -2.99
N GLY A 172 48.54 -18.30 -2.96
CA GLY A 172 47.23 -17.75 -3.33
C GLY A 172 46.04 -18.69 -3.18
N VAL A 173 44.87 -18.12 -3.47
CA VAL A 173 43.57 -18.78 -3.48
C VAL A 173 42.99 -18.69 -4.87
N GLY A 174 42.57 -19.82 -5.45
CA GLY A 174 42.04 -19.85 -6.81
C GLY A 174 41.02 -20.96 -7.04
N PHE A 175 40.23 -20.79 -8.08
CA PHE A 175 39.26 -21.77 -8.55
C PHE A 175 39.87 -22.54 -9.72
N ASN A 176 39.85 -23.86 -9.63
CA ASN A 176 40.29 -24.74 -10.71
C ASN A 176 39.09 -25.38 -11.40
N SER A 177 39.18 -25.50 -12.71
CA SER A 177 38.35 -26.44 -13.47
C SER A 177 38.62 -27.88 -13.01
N GLU A 178 37.73 -28.81 -13.37
CA GLU A 178 37.87 -30.24 -13.03
C GLU A 178 39.21 -30.83 -13.54
N ASP A 179 39.80 -30.23 -14.58
CA ASP A 179 41.10 -30.57 -15.15
C ASP A 179 42.30 -30.02 -14.35
N LYS A 180 42.06 -29.44 -13.17
CA LYS A 180 43.07 -28.88 -12.23
C LYS A 180 43.90 -27.71 -12.79
N VAL A 181 43.46 -27.10 -13.89
CA VAL A 181 44.00 -25.83 -14.39
C VAL A 181 43.38 -24.70 -13.58
N LEU A 182 44.21 -23.79 -13.06
CA LEU A 182 43.71 -22.57 -12.43
C LEU A 182 42.93 -21.78 -13.48
N ASP A 183 41.65 -21.54 -13.24
CA ASP A 183 40.84 -20.73 -14.14
C ASP A 183 40.99 -19.26 -13.75
N ILE A 184 40.77 -18.94 -12.46
CA ILE A 184 40.90 -17.58 -11.92
C ILE A 184 41.35 -17.61 -10.45
N GLY A 185 42.19 -16.65 -10.04
CA GLY A 185 42.64 -16.61 -8.65
C GLY A 185 43.34 -15.32 -8.23
N LEU A 186 43.47 -15.19 -6.90
CA LEU A 186 44.25 -14.20 -6.17
C LEU A 186 45.59 -14.79 -5.79
N VAL A 187 46.70 -14.25 -6.33
CA VAL A 187 48.04 -14.77 -6.04
C VAL A 187 49.03 -13.66 -5.69
N GLY A 188 49.83 -13.92 -4.66
CA GLY A 188 51.05 -13.18 -4.34
C GLY A 188 52.26 -13.81 -5.01
N VAL A 189 53.10 -12.99 -5.64
CA VAL A 189 54.36 -13.45 -6.28
C VAL A 189 55.58 -13.08 -5.45
N SER A 190 56.74 -13.66 -5.79
CA SER A 190 58.04 -13.43 -5.12
C SER A 190 58.42 -11.95 -4.98
N ASP A 191 57.95 -11.11 -5.89
CA ASP A 191 58.31 -9.69 -5.98
C ASP A 191 57.43 -8.80 -5.08
N GLY A 192 56.63 -9.40 -4.19
CA GLY A 192 55.77 -8.69 -3.22
C GLY A 192 54.47 -8.14 -3.83
N GLN A 193 54.16 -8.49 -5.07
CA GLN A 193 52.96 -8.03 -5.78
C GLN A 193 51.80 -9.03 -5.65
N LEU A 194 50.57 -8.49 -5.58
CA LEU A 194 49.32 -9.25 -5.58
C LEU A 194 48.58 -9.07 -6.90
N TYR A 195 48.10 -10.17 -7.50
CA TYR A 195 47.34 -10.18 -8.75
C TYR A 195 45.98 -10.84 -8.59
N LEU A 196 45.00 -10.31 -9.32
CA LEU A 196 43.84 -11.08 -9.80
C LEU A 196 44.11 -11.49 -11.25
N LYS A 197 44.24 -12.78 -11.51
CA LYS A 197 44.54 -13.28 -12.86
C LYS A 197 43.55 -14.37 -13.26
N ASP A 198 43.10 -14.28 -14.51
CA ASP A 198 42.44 -15.36 -15.25
C ASP A 198 43.54 -16.09 -16.04
N TRP A 199 43.86 -17.31 -15.63
CA TRP A 199 44.90 -18.12 -16.29
C TRP A 199 44.37 -18.82 -17.53
N LYS A 200 43.07 -19.13 -17.58
CA LYS A 200 42.44 -19.77 -18.74
C LYS A 200 42.52 -18.87 -19.98
N ASN A 201 42.24 -17.58 -19.80
CA ASN A 201 42.34 -16.57 -20.86
C ASN A 201 43.66 -15.79 -20.83
N ASN A 202 44.60 -16.18 -19.97
CA ASN A 202 45.88 -15.52 -19.74
C ASN A 202 45.78 -13.99 -19.58
N LYS A 203 44.79 -13.52 -18.83
CA LYS A 203 44.48 -12.10 -18.64
C LYS A 203 44.66 -11.68 -17.20
N VAL A 204 45.45 -10.64 -16.96
CA VAL A 204 45.52 -9.97 -15.65
C VAL A 204 44.31 -9.05 -15.53
N LEU A 205 43.49 -9.28 -14.51
CA LEU A 205 42.24 -8.54 -14.27
C LEU A 205 42.46 -7.41 -13.26
N PHE A 206 43.42 -7.57 -12.36
CA PHE A 206 43.88 -6.51 -11.47
C PHE A 206 45.37 -6.65 -11.23
N GLU A 207 46.09 -5.58 -11.49
CA GLU A 207 47.53 -5.48 -11.29
C GLU A 207 47.80 -4.33 -10.32
N LYS A 208 48.43 -4.66 -9.18
CA LYS A 208 49.22 -3.76 -8.32
C LYS A 208 48.54 -3.14 -7.09
N LEU A 209 48.82 -3.76 -5.94
CA LEU A 209 49.12 -3.04 -4.70
C LEU A 209 50.63 -3.13 -4.48
N ASN A 210 51.34 -2.01 -4.57
CA ASN A 210 52.75 -1.95 -4.19
C ASN A 210 52.84 -1.88 -2.66
N CYS A 211 53.07 -3.01 -2.00
CA CYS A 211 53.52 -2.99 -0.62
C CYS A 211 55.04 -2.77 -0.60
N THR A 212 55.48 -1.50 -0.63
CA THR A 212 56.89 -1.20 -0.34
C THR A 212 57.20 -1.56 1.12
N PRO A 213 58.24 -2.35 1.40
CA PRO A 213 58.62 -2.65 2.78
C PRO A 213 59.05 -1.35 3.48
N ILE A 214 58.46 -1.07 4.64
CA ILE A 214 58.89 0.04 5.50
C ILE A 214 60.29 -0.31 6.00
N VAL A 215 61.33 0.26 5.38
CA VAL A 215 62.70 0.17 5.90
C VAL A 215 62.78 1.06 7.13
N ARG A 216 62.73 0.48 8.34
CA ARG A 216 63.13 1.20 9.55
C ARG A 216 64.64 1.44 9.47
N HIS A 217 65.05 2.66 9.16
CA HIS A 217 66.43 3.08 9.42
C HIS A 217 66.63 3.20 10.94
N SER A 218 67.15 2.17 11.61
CA SER A 218 67.75 2.36 12.94
C SER A 218 69.20 2.82 12.77
N LEU A 219 69.41 4.14 12.81
CA LEU A 219 70.74 4.71 12.99
C LEU A 219 71.20 4.38 14.42
N THR A 220 72.06 3.37 14.61
CA THR A 220 72.71 3.16 15.91
C THR A 220 73.84 4.18 16.05
N ILE A 221 73.64 5.12 16.98
CA ILE A 221 74.52 6.26 17.32
C ILE A 221 75.99 5.83 17.56
N GLY A 222 76.24 4.55 17.86
CA GLY A 222 77.60 4.00 18.08
C GLY A 222 78.52 3.99 16.84
N GLY A 223 77.98 3.90 15.62
CA GLY A 223 78.82 3.84 14.40
C GLY A 223 79.49 5.17 14.02
N ALA A 224 78.81 6.29 14.27
CA ALA A 224 79.32 7.62 13.93
C ALA A 224 80.43 8.09 14.89
N VAL A 225 80.36 7.70 16.17
CA VAL A 225 81.38 8.05 17.17
C VAL A 225 82.70 7.31 16.89
N PHE A 226 82.64 6.06 16.42
CA PHE A 226 83.82 5.25 16.12
C PHE A 226 84.61 5.75 14.90
N LEU A 227 83.92 6.33 13.90
CA LEU A 227 84.55 6.91 12.72
C LEU A 227 85.22 8.26 13.05
N TRP A 228 84.60 9.08 13.90
CA TRP A 228 85.14 10.38 14.30
C TRP A 228 86.39 10.25 15.20
N LEU A 229 86.40 9.30 16.13
CA LEU A 229 87.54 9.05 17.01
C LEU A 229 88.76 8.54 16.23
N ASN A 230 88.57 7.66 15.24
CA ASN A 230 89.63 7.18 14.36
C ASN A 230 90.23 8.29 13.48
N LEU A 231 89.41 9.23 12.99
CA LEU A 231 89.89 10.37 12.19
C LEU A 231 90.72 11.36 13.03
N GLN A 232 90.39 11.55 14.31
CA GLN A 232 91.15 12.38 15.25
C GLN A 232 92.50 11.73 15.62
N LEU A 233 92.52 10.42 15.85
CA LEU A 233 93.74 9.67 16.14
C LEU A 233 94.71 9.68 14.95
N MET A 234 94.23 9.54 13.71
CA MET A 234 95.08 9.62 12.52
C MET A 234 95.70 11.00 12.26
N LYS A 235 95.10 12.10 12.78
CA LYS A 235 95.70 13.44 12.69
C LYS A 235 96.80 13.67 13.73
N LYS A 236 96.78 12.95 14.87
CA LYS A 236 97.73 13.15 15.98
C LYS A 236 99.08 12.45 15.79
N TYR A 237 99.17 11.45 14.90
CA TYR A 237 100.39 10.67 14.64
C TYR A 237 101.18 11.10 13.39
N LYS A 238 100.90 12.27 12.81
CA LYS A 238 101.58 12.77 11.59
C LYS A 238 102.68 13.80 11.84
N SER A 239 103.32 13.75 13.01
CA SER A 239 104.51 14.55 13.33
C SER A 239 105.58 13.68 13.98
N PHE A 240 106.27 12.87 13.16
CA PHE A 240 107.70 12.59 13.21
C PHE A 240 108.14 12.28 11.78
#